data_AF-A0A9N9B7J9-F1
#
_entry.id   AF-A0A9N9B7J9-F1
#
_cell.length_a   1.000
_cell.length_b   1.000
_cell.length_c   1.000
_cell.angle_alpha   90.00
_cell.angle_beta   90.00
_cell.angle_gamma   90.00
#
_symmetry.space_group_name_H-M   'P 1'
#
loop_
_entity.id
_entity.type
_entity.pdbx_description
1 polymer ?
#
loop_
_entity_poly.entity_id
_entity_poly.type
_entity_poly.pdbx_seq_one_letter_code
_entity_poly.pdbx_strand_id
1 'polypeptide(L)' 'MCPGLTSKGARMDEDLPADTIVGVFAEGKEHALAIGLTKMSTEDIKKINKNIGVENVHYLNDPLWKSFIEA' A
#
# COMPACT_ATOMS: atom_id res chain seq x y z
N MET A 1 -7.57 -0.20 2.76
CA MET A 1 -8.75 -1.11 2.89
C MET A 1 -8.79 -2.06 1.71
N CYS A 2 -9.19 -3.32 1.90
CA CYS A 2 -9.21 -4.34 0.83
C CYS A 2 -10.05 -3.94 -0.41
N PRO A 3 -11.27 -3.36 -0.29
CA PRO A 3 -12.06 -2.95 -1.46
C PRO A 3 -11.39 -1.95 -2.40
N GLY A 4 -10.47 -1.12 -1.89
CA GLY A 4 -9.70 -0.22 -2.74
C GLY A 4 -8.72 -0.98 -3.64
N LEU A 5 -8.15 -2.07 -3.11
CA LEU A 5 -7.12 -2.90 -3.76
C LEU A 5 -7.71 -3.96 -4.71
N THR A 6 -9.02 -4.19 -4.67
CA THR A 6 -9.75 -5.15 -5.52
C THR A 6 -10.73 -4.45 -6.48
N SER A 7 -10.68 -3.12 -6.55
CA SER A 7 -11.47 -2.32 -7.49
C SER A 7 -11.00 -2.52 -8.94
N LYS A 8 -11.82 -2.13 -9.93
CA LYS A 8 -11.53 -2.38 -11.37
C LYS A 8 -10.18 -1.82 -11.85
N GLY A 9 -9.70 -0.71 -11.27
CA GLY A 9 -8.43 -0.08 -11.63
C GLY A 9 -7.26 -0.49 -10.72
N ALA A 10 -7.51 -1.28 -9.67
CA ALA A 10 -6.48 -1.70 -8.76
C ALA A 10 -5.69 -2.89 -9.31
N ARG A 11 -4.40 -2.93 -9.00
CA ARG A 11 -3.49 -4.00 -9.40
C ARG A 11 -2.72 -4.51 -8.19
N MET A 12 -2.68 -5.84 -8.07
CA MET A 12 -1.85 -6.60 -7.13
C MET A 12 -1.35 -7.82 -7.89
N ASP A 13 -0.30 -7.61 -8.69
CA ASP A 13 0.23 -8.59 -9.64
C ASP A 13 1.12 -9.64 -8.96
N GLU A 14 1.64 -9.34 -7.77
CA GLU A 14 2.51 -10.23 -6.99
C GLU A 14 1.76 -10.92 -5.85
N ASP A 15 2.14 -12.16 -5.59
CA ASP A 15 1.68 -12.92 -4.43
C ASP A 15 2.60 -12.64 -3.24
N LEU A 16 2.08 -11.91 -2.25
CA LEU A 16 2.84 -11.48 -1.08
C LEU A 16 2.20 -11.99 0.21
N PRO A 17 2.99 -12.44 1.20
CA PRO A 17 2.47 -12.80 2.51
C PRO A 17 2.05 -11.55 3.31
N ALA A 18 1.37 -11.79 4.44
CA ALA A 18 1.17 -10.76 5.45
C ALA A 18 2.52 -10.24 5.98
N ASP A 19 2.51 -9.05 6.59
CA ASP A 19 3.67 -8.39 7.17
C ASP A 19 4.81 -8.08 6.17
N THR A 20 4.46 -7.86 4.90
CA THR A 20 5.37 -7.45 3.82
C THR A 20 5.33 -5.92 3.64
N ILE A 21 6.50 -5.28 3.57
CA ILE A 21 6.62 -3.86 3.22
C ILE A 21 6.40 -3.68 1.72
N VAL A 22 5.49 -2.77 1.36
CA VAL A 22 5.07 -2.54 -0.03
C VAL A 22 5.05 -1.05 -0.37
N GLY A 23 5.30 -0.73 -1.63
CA GLY A 23 5.01 0.60 -2.19
C GLY A 23 3.55 0.69 -2.63
N VAL A 24 2.88 1.80 -2.34
CA VAL A 24 1.50 2.08 -2.76
C VAL A 24 1.52 3.09 -3.91
N PHE A 25 1.01 2.67 -5.07
CA PHE A 25 0.97 3.45 -6.30
C PHE A 25 -0.45 3.82 -6.68
N ALA A 26 -0.61 4.89 -7.46
CA ALA A 26 -1.86 5.24 -8.12
C ALA A 26 -1.71 5.14 -9.63
N GLU A 27 -2.82 4.87 -10.33
CA GLU A 27 -2.86 4.84 -11.79
C GLU A 27 -2.33 6.17 -12.37
N GLY A 28 -1.42 6.07 -13.35
CA GLY A 28 -0.81 7.23 -13.99
C GLY A 28 0.23 7.97 -13.15
N LYS A 29 0.69 7.42 -12.02
CA LYS A 29 1.79 7.96 -11.22
C LYS A 29 3.01 7.03 -11.28
N GLU A 30 4.17 7.62 -11.59
CA GLU A 30 5.44 6.89 -11.65
C GLU A 30 5.98 6.55 -10.26
N HIS A 31 5.84 7.48 -9.31
CA HIS A 31 6.39 7.34 -7.96
C HIS A 31 5.35 6.80 -6.97
N ALA A 32 5.83 6.05 -5.99
CA ALA A 32 5.00 5.60 -4.87
C ALA A 32 4.48 6.81 -4.09
N LEU A 33 3.21 6.75 -3.68
CA LEU A 33 2.56 7.78 -2.88
C LEU A 33 2.65 7.49 -1.38
N ALA A 34 2.86 6.22 -1.03
CA ALA A 34 3.02 5.77 0.34
C ALA A 34 3.84 4.48 0.41
N ILE A 35 4.37 4.21 1.60
CA ILE A 35 4.90 2.93 2.03
C ILE A 35 3.87 2.30 2.96
N GLY A 36 3.55 1.03 2.73
CA GLY A 36 2.59 0.29 3.53
C GLY A 36 3.13 -1.04 4.04
N LEU A 37 2.43 -1.61 5.00
CA LEU A 37 2.65 -2.94 5.54
C LEU A 37 1.40 -3.79 5.28
N THR A 38 1.54 -4.93 4.60
CA THR A 38 0.41 -5.84 4.39
C THR A 38 -0.06 -6.43 5.72
N LYS A 39 -1.37 -6.48 5.96
CA LYS A 39 -1.98 -7.08 7.17
C LYS A 39 -2.59 -8.46 6.94
N MET A 40 -2.60 -8.89 5.68
CA MET A 40 -2.98 -10.23 5.24
C MET A 40 -2.29 -10.49 3.88
N SER A 41 -2.32 -11.72 3.40
CA SER A 41 -1.74 -12.06 2.09
C SER A 41 -2.49 -11.38 0.94
N THR A 42 -1.85 -11.12 -0.20
CA THR A 42 -2.54 -10.53 -1.37
C THR A 42 -3.66 -11.42 -1.90
N GLU A 43 -3.57 -12.74 -1.70
CA GLU A 43 -4.64 -13.69 -1.97
C GLU A 43 -5.85 -13.45 -1.04
N ASP A 44 -5.62 -13.29 0.26
CA ASP A 44 -6.69 -13.00 1.22
C ASP A 44 -7.33 -11.63 0.98
N ILE A 45 -6.54 -10.61 0.59
CA ILE A 45 -7.08 -9.29 0.20
C ILE A 45 -8.10 -9.46 -0.94
N LYS A 46 -7.78 -10.26 -1.96
CA LYS A 46 -8.66 -10.55 -3.11
C LYS A 46 -9.91 -11.33 -2.70
N LYS A 47 -9.76 -12.38 -1.88
CA LYS A 47 -10.86 -13.29 -1.49
C LYS A 47 -11.81 -12.68 -0.46
N ILE A 48 -11.28 -12.10 0.62
CA ILE A 48 -12.07 -11.61 1.75
C ILE A 48 -12.70 -10.27 1.40
N ASN A 49 -11.97 -9.41 0.69
CA ASN A 49 -12.44 -8.11 0.22
C ASN A 49 -13.08 -7.23 1.32
N LYS A 50 -12.58 -7.33 2.56
CA LYS A 50 -13.06 -6.60 3.73
C LYS A 50 -11.88 -6.31 4.66
N ASN A 51 -12.03 -5.31 5.53
CA ASN A 51 -11.02 -4.87 6.52
C ASN A 51 -9.78 -4.19 5.89
N ILE A 52 -8.74 -4.02 6.71
CA ILE A 52 -7.48 -3.38 6.35
C ILE A 52 -6.58 -4.40 5.66
N GLY A 53 -6.33 -4.22 4.35
CA GLY A 53 -5.37 -5.06 3.61
C GLY A 53 -3.93 -4.58 3.74
N VAL A 54 -3.73 -3.26 3.69
CA VAL A 54 -2.43 -2.59 3.84
C VAL A 54 -2.59 -1.46 4.84
N GLU A 55 -1.75 -1.44 5.87
CA GLU A 55 -1.58 -0.33 6.81
C GLU A 55 -0.62 0.70 6.22
N ASN A 56 -0.94 1.99 6.32
CA ASN A 56 -0.09 3.07 5.82
C ASN A 56 0.99 3.39 6.88
N VAL A 57 2.27 3.27 6.51
CA VAL A 57 3.41 3.51 7.39
C VAL A 57 3.98 4.90 7.18
N HIS A 58 4.11 5.33 5.94
CA HIS A 58 4.65 6.63 5.54
C HIS A 58 4.01 7.08 4.23
N TYR A 59 3.73 8.38 4.06
CA TYR A 59 3.13 8.89 2.82
C TYR A 59 3.64 10.27 2.41
N LEU A 60 3.45 10.59 1.13
CA LEU A 60 3.85 11.87 0.56
C LEU A 60 3.26 13.04 1.35
N ASN A 61 4.09 14.03 1.70
CA ASN A 61 3.74 15.22 2.49
C ASN A 61 3.39 15.00 3.97
N ASP A 62 3.61 13.80 4.51
CA ASP A 62 3.60 13.60 5.96
C ASP A 62 4.78 14.32 6.66
N PRO A 63 4.85 14.35 7.99
CA PRO A 63 5.93 15.03 8.71
C PRO A 63 7.33 14.52 8.33
N LEU A 64 7.51 13.21 8.12
CA LEU A 64 8.80 12.63 7.75
C LEU A 64 9.21 13.07 6.34
N TRP A 65 8.28 13.12 5.40
CA TRP A 65 8.53 13.61 4.03
C TRP A 65 9.02 15.07 4.02
N LYS A 66 8.45 15.90 4.90
CA LYS A 66 8.80 17.33 5.03
C LYS A 66 10.01 17.58 5.91
N SER A 67 10.53 16.54 6.55
CA SER A 67 11.70 16.67 7.41
C SER A 67 12.94 16.83 6.53
N PHE A 68 13.79 17.78 6.91
CA PHE A 68 15.14 17.88 6.38
C PHE A 68 16.07 17.23 7.39
N ILE A 69 16.89 16.29 6.93
CA ILE A 69 18.02 15.83 7.72
C ILE A 69 19.19 16.70 7.31
N GLU A 70 19.70 17.50 8.24
CA GLU A 70 21.01 18.12 8.08
C GLU A 70 22.06 17.00 8.13
N ALA A 71 22.83 16.90 7.05
CA ALA A 71 23.91 15.92 6.91
C ALA A 71 25.19 16.39 7.61
#